data_AF-A0A842CNH5-F1
#
_entry.id   AF-A0A842CNH5-F1
#
_cell.length_a   1.000
_cell.length_b   1.000
_cell.length_c   1.000
_cell.angle_alpha   90.00
_cell.angle_beta   90.00
_cell.angle_gamma   90.00
#
_symmetry.space_group_name_H-M   'P 1'
#
loop_
_entity.id
_entity.type
_entity.pdbx_description
1 polymer ?
#
loop_
_entity_poly.entity_id
_entity_poly.type
_entity_poly.pdbx_seq_one_letter_code
_entity_poly.pdbx_strand_id
1 'polypeptide(L)'
;MKKGKKRGLLYRSLLVFILLAGLVVAVQPGAYAKSVPYWEKFDINSFTGKRSTVSTQSRTVPNNAYWSYTTTDKISSGWNYNRYITLLHYYDSSTKKYYH
;
A
#
# COMPACT_ATOMS: atom_id res chain seq x y z
N MET A 1 50.43 24.77 20.19
CA MET A 1 49.18 24.28 20.83
C MET A 1 47.89 24.45 20.00
N LYS A 2 47.92 24.56 18.65
CA LYS A 2 46.72 24.81 17.81
C LYS A 2 46.18 23.61 16.99
N LYS A 3 46.95 22.50 16.87
CA LYS A 3 46.55 21.33 16.04
C LYS A 3 45.50 20.43 16.73
N GLY A 4 45.51 20.31 18.06
CA GLY A 4 44.54 19.49 18.81
C GLY A 4 43.11 20.04 18.78
N LYS A 5 42.95 21.37 18.87
CA LYS A 5 41.63 22.03 18.80
C LYS A 5 40.94 21.85 17.45
N LYS A 6 41.68 21.89 16.34
CA LYS A 6 41.14 21.67 14.98
C LYS A 6 40.67 20.22 14.77
N ARG A 7 41.41 19.24 15.30
CA ARG A 7 41.02 17.83 15.26
C ARG A 7 39.75 17.57 16.07
N GLY A 8 39.64 18.12 17.28
CA GLY A 8 38.44 18.00 18.11
C GLY A 8 37.18 18.61 17.49
N LEU A 9 37.33 19.73 16.77
CA LEU A 9 36.24 20.36 16.01
C LEU A 9 35.77 19.48 14.85
N LEU A 10 36.69 18.89 14.09
CA LEU A 10 36.36 17.96 13.00
C LEU A 10 35.62 16.72 13.48
N TYR A 11 36.07 16.10 14.58
CA TYR A 11 35.38 14.95 15.16
C TYR A 11 33.96 15.29 15.63
N ARG A 12 33.75 16.46 16.25
CA ARG A 12 32.43 16.91 16.67
C ARG A 12 31.49 17.14 15.48
N SER A 13 31.98 17.80 14.43
CA SER A 13 31.20 17.99 13.21
C SER A 13 30.81 16.66 12.58
N LEU A 14 31.75 15.71 12.51
CA LEU A 14 31.49 14.38 11.94
C LEU A 14 30.42 13.61 12.75
N LEU A 15 30.48 13.70 14.09
CA LEU A 15 29.50 13.10 14.99
C LEU A 15 28.10 13.71 14.81
N VAL A 16 28.02 15.03 14.64
CA VAL A 16 26.76 15.73 14.36
C VAL A 16 26.18 15.30 13.02
N PHE A 17 27.00 15.15 11.98
CA PHE A 17 26.56 14.65 10.68
C PHE A 17 26.04 13.21 10.77
N ILE A 18 26.70 12.34 11.53
CA ILE A 18 26.25 10.95 11.74
C ILE A 18 24.91 10.92 12.50
N LEU A 19 24.76 11.75 13.54
CA LEU A 19 23.51 11.85 14.29
C LEU A 19 22.37 12.40 13.43
N LEU A 20 22.63 13.42 12.60
CA LEU A 20 21.65 13.97 11.66
C LEU A 20 21.25 12.94 10.59
N ALA A 21 22.19 12.19 10.04
CA ALA A 21 21.90 11.12 9.09
C ALA A 21 21.06 10.00 9.74
N GLY A 22 21.40 9.61 10.98
CA GLY A 22 20.61 8.64 11.75
C GLY A 22 19.19 9.13 12.05
N LEU A 23 19.02 10.43 12.34
CA LEU A 23 17.71 11.03 12.55
C LEU A 23 16.85 11.00 11.27
N VAL A 24 17.44 11.31 10.11
CA VAL A 24 16.71 11.28 8.83
C VAL A 24 16.25 9.85 8.48
N VAL A 25 17.07 8.84 8.75
CA VAL A 25 16.70 7.43 8.55
C VAL A 25 15.60 6.98 9.52
N ALA A 26 15.67 7.42 10.78
CA ALA A 26 14.67 7.05 11.79
C ALA A 26 13.31 7.75 11.62
N VAL A 27 13.30 8.96 11.06
CA VAL A 27 12.08 9.77 10.90
C VAL A 27 11.38 9.49 9.57
N GLN A 28 11.94 8.69 8.67
CA GLN A 28 11.33 8.41 7.37
C GLN A 28 10.03 7.59 7.57
N PRO A 29 8.83 8.20 7.48
CA PRO A 29 7.58 7.49 7.63
C PRO A 29 7.27 6.88 6.26
N GLY A 30 7.88 5.75 5.95
CA GLY A 30 7.55 5.06 4.70
C GLY A 30 8.67 4.21 4.15
N ALA A 31 8.51 2.89 4.33
CA ALA A 31 8.87 1.92 3.30
C ALA A 31 8.10 0.58 3.46
N TYR A 32 7.29 0.42 4.50
CA TYR A 32 6.47 -0.78 4.66
C TYR A 32 5.18 -0.61 3.86
N ALA A 33 5.15 -1.23 2.70
CA ALA A 33 3.94 -1.43 1.92
C ALA A 33 3.52 -2.91 2.05
N LYS A 34 2.21 -3.17 2.09
CA LYS A 34 1.64 -4.50 2.17
C LYS A 34 0.86 -4.82 0.89
N SER A 35 0.87 -6.09 0.51
CA SER A 35 0.03 -6.58 -0.59
C SER A 35 -1.37 -6.87 -0.06
N VAL A 36 -2.38 -6.34 -0.74
CA VAL A 36 -3.80 -6.49 -0.39
C VAL A 36 -4.62 -6.87 -1.63
N PRO A 37 -5.76 -7.56 -1.49
CA PRO A 37 -6.65 -7.81 -2.63
C PRO A 37 -7.15 -6.50 -3.25
N TYR A 38 -7.08 -6.39 -4.57
CA TYR A 38 -7.55 -5.24 -5.35
C TYR A 38 -8.91 -5.53 -5.97
N TRP A 39 -9.00 -6.58 -6.79
CA TRP A 39 -10.27 -6.99 -7.38
C TRP A 39 -10.42 -8.48 -7.50
N GLU A 40 -11.66 -8.91 -7.58
CA GLU A 40 -12.08 -10.28 -7.88
C GLU A 40 -13.11 -10.26 -9.01
N LYS A 41 -12.88 -11.05 -10.06
CA LYS A 41 -13.88 -11.36 -11.08
C LYS A 41 -14.53 -12.68 -10.74
N PHE A 42 -15.85 -12.74 -10.81
CA PHE A 42 -16.61 -13.96 -10.60
C PHE A 42 -17.80 -14.03 -11.54
N ASP A 43 -18.21 -15.25 -11.84
CA ASP A 43 -19.41 -15.54 -12.61
C ASP A 43 -20.51 -16.02 -11.67
N ILE A 44 -21.75 -15.63 -11.97
CA ILE A 44 -22.95 -16.21 -11.38
C ILE A 44 -23.72 -16.91 -12.48
N ASN A 45 -24.02 -18.19 -12.27
CA ASN A 45 -24.89 -18.94 -13.17
C ASN A 45 -26.33 -18.42 -13.09
N SER A 46 -26.91 -18.02 -14.22
CA SER A 46 -28.25 -17.42 -14.28
C SER A 46 -29.38 -18.38 -13.88
N PHE A 47 -29.15 -19.70 -13.96
CA PHE A 47 -30.16 -20.72 -13.66
C PHE A 47 -30.01 -21.28 -12.24
N THR A 48 -28.78 -21.54 -11.81
CA THR A 48 -28.51 -22.19 -10.50
C THR A 48 -28.10 -21.20 -9.41
N GLY A 49 -27.79 -19.95 -9.76
CA GLY A 49 -27.27 -18.95 -8.82
C GLY A 49 -25.85 -19.23 -8.30
N LYS A 50 -25.21 -20.32 -8.74
CA LYS A 50 -23.89 -20.72 -8.26
C LYS A 50 -22.84 -19.68 -8.68
N ARG A 51 -22.06 -19.21 -7.71
CA ARG A 51 -20.92 -18.32 -7.91
C ARG A 51 -19.63 -19.11 -8.16
N SER A 52 -18.82 -18.67 -9.12
CA SER A 52 -17.48 -19.20 -9.37
C SER A 52 -16.49 -18.07 -9.61
N THR A 53 -15.38 -18.06 -8.85
CA THR A 53 -14.30 -17.10 -9.05
C THR A 53 -13.58 -17.38 -10.37
N VAL A 54 -13.36 -16.33 -11.16
CA VAL A 54 -12.69 -16.37 -12.46
C VAL A 54 -11.23 -15.96 -12.31
N SER A 55 -10.98 -14.83 -11.63
CA SER A 55 -9.64 -14.34 -11.37
C SER A 55 -9.64 -13.31 -10.25
N THR A 56 -8.47 -13.13 -9.65
CA THR A 56 -8.22 -12.16 -8.59
C THR A 56 -6.94 -11.40 -8.90
N GLN A 57 -6.85 -10.15 -8.47
CA GLN A 57 -5.62 -9.38 -8.49
C GLN A 57 -5.38 -8.73 -7.14
N SER A 58 -4.12 -8.65 -6.76
CA SER A 58 -3.66 -7.91 -5.58
C SER A 58 -2.95 -6.63 -6.00
N ARG A 59 -2.87 -5.68 -5.07
CA ARG A 59 -2.13 -4.43 -5.20
C ARG A 59 -1.31 -4.17 -3.94
N THR A 60 -0.33 -3.30 -4.07
CA THR A 60 0.45 -2.82 -2.94
C THR A 60 -0.15 -1.52 -2.40
N VAL A 61 -0.31 -1.42 -1.08
CA VAL A 61 -0.77 -0.22 -0.36
C VAL A 61 0.14 0.05 0.84
N PRO A 62 0.22 1.30 1.35
CA PRO A 62 0.91 1.58 2.60
C PRO A 62 0.41 0.73 3.77
N ASN A 63 1.27 0.40 4.73
CA ASN A 63 0.90 -0.48 5.84
C ASN A 63 -0.27 0.07 6.70
N ASN A 64 -0.33 1.39 6.83
CA ASN A 64 -1.40 2.12 7.54
C ASN A 64 -2.71 2.25 6.75
N ALA A 65 -2.74 1.85 5.47
CA ALA A 65 -3.97 1.79 4.71
C ALA A 65 -4.85 0.65 5.20
N TYR A 66 -6.13 0.91 5.40
CA TYR A 66 -7.13 -0.09 5.81
C TYR A 66 -8.25 -0.20 4.78
N TRP A 67 -8.92 -1.34 4.75
CA TRP A 67 -10.08 -1.55 3.87
C TRP A 67 -11.19 -0.56 4.23
N SER A 68 -11.69 0.17 3.25
CA SER A 68 -12.71 1.21 3.45
C SER A 68 -14.08 0.75 2.95
N TYR A 69 -14.18 0.35 1.69
CA TYR A 69 -15.42 -0.13 1.10
C TYR A 69 -15.15 -0.96 -0.15
N THR A 70 -16.21 -1.54 -0.70
CA THR A 70 -16.17 -2.42 -1.85
C THR A 70 -17.24 -2.01 -2.84
N THR A 71 -16.94 -2.04 -4.15
CA THR A 71 -17.96 -1.91 -5.20
C THR A 71 -18.06 -3.21 -5.98
N THR A 72 -19.26 -3.50 -6.51
CA THR A 72 -19.49 -4.67 -7.34
C THR A 72 -20.32 -4.29 -8.55
N ASP A 73 -19.77 -4.53 -9.73
CA ASP A 73 -20.37 -4.16 -11.00
C ASP A 73 -20.49 -5.36 -11.92
N LYS A 74 -21.59 -5.45 -12.66
CA LYS A 74 -21.75 -6.43 -13.73
C LYS A 74 -20.95 -5.95 -14.95
N ILE A 75 -19.99 -6.75 -15.40
CA ILE A 75 -19.09 -6.39 -16.52
C ILE A 75 -19.37 -7.19 -17.80
N SER A 76 -20.12 -8.29 -17.71
CA SER A 76 -20.56 -9.03 -18.89
C SER A 76 -21.82 -9.85 -18.61
N SER A 77 -22.56 -10.17 -19.66
CA SER A 77 -23.76 -11.01 -19.63
C SER A 77 -23.64 -12.04 -20.75
N GLY A 78 -23.82 -13.32 -20.40
CA GLY A 78 -23.94 -14.43 -21.34
C GLY A 78 -25.26 -15.16 -21.16
N TRP A 79 -25.47 -16.21 -21.94
CA TRP A 79 -26.69 -17.02 -21.89
C TRP A 79 -26.87 -17.74 -20.55
N ASN A 80 -25.79 -18.31 -20.00
CA ASN A 80 -25.82 -19.08 -18.74
C ASN A 80 -25.04 -18.43 -17.58
N TYR A 81 -24.18 -17.46 -17.85
CA TYR A 81 -23.35 -16.80 -16.83
C TYR A 81 -23.37 -15.29 -16.97
N ASN A 82 -23.50 -14.61 -15.84
CA ASN A 82 -23.26 -13.17 -15.71
C ASN A 82 -21.93 -12.96 -15.01
N ARG A 83 -21.05 -12.13 -15.59
CA ARG A 83 -19.76 -11.82 -15.00
C ARG A 83 -19.82 -10.51 -14.23
N TYR A 84 -19.30 -10.55 -13.01
CA TYR A 84 -19.17 -9.40 -12.12
C TYR A 84 -17.71 -9.16 -11.79
N ILE A 85 -17.39 -7.91 -11.46
CA ILE A 85 -16.13 -7.53 -10.83
C ILE A 85 -16.44 -6.89 -9.47
N THR A 86 -15.71 -7.30 -8.46
CA THR A 86 -15.68 -6.65 -7.15
C THR A 86 -14.36 -5.92 -7.00
N LEU A 87 -14.40 -4.62 -6.70
CA LEU A 87 -13.23 -3.77 -6.42
C LEU A 87 -13.18 -3.45 -4.92
N LEU A 88 -12.00 -3.59 -4.32
CA LEU A 88 -11.75 -3.29 -2.91
C LEU A 88 -10.98 -1.98 -2.80
N HIS A 89 -11.54 -1.02 -2.08
CA HIS A 89 -10.97 0.30 -1.88
C HIS A 89 -10.33 0.42 -0.49
N TYR A 90 -9.12 0.96 -0.44
CA TYR A 90 -8.39 1.16 0.81
C TYR A 90 -8.17 2.64 1.08
N TYR A 91 -8.19 3.03 2.35
CA TYR A 91 -7.96 4.39 2.79
C TYR A 91 -6.76 4.47 3.73
N ASP A 92 -5.89 5.44 3.48
CA ASP A 92 -4.75 5.75 4.35
C ASP A 92 -5.12 6.92 5.28
N SER A 93 -5.17 6.65 6.58
CA SER A 93 -5.51 7.63 7.61
C SER A 93 -4.48 8.75 7.79
N SER A 94 -3.21 8.50 7.43
CA SER A 94 -2.10 9.45 7.55
C SER A 94 -2.06 10.40 6.36
N THR A 95 -2.19 9.88 5.15
CA THR A 95 -2.10 10.70 3.92
C THR A 95 -3.47 11.18 3.42
N LYS A 96 -4.56 10.66 3.99
CA LYS A 96 -5.95 10.94 3.59
C LYS A 96 -6.24 10.52 2.14
N LYS A 97 -5.48 9.57 1.59
CA LYS A 97 -5.59 9.08 0.21
C LYS A 97 -6.38 7.79 0.12
N TYR A 98 -7.13 7.66 -0.96
CA TYR A 98 -7.77 6.41 -1.36
C TYR A 98 -6.93 5.66 -2.39
N TYR A 99 -6.98 4.35 -2.28
CA TYR A 99 -6.37 3.39 -3.20
C TYR A 99 -7.53 2.59 -3.81
N HIS A 100 -7.87 2.91 -5.07
CA HIS A 100 -8.90 2.24 -5.87
C HIS A 100 -8.28 1.11 -6.65
#